data_AF-A0A817D1D1-F1
#
_entry.id   AF-A0A817D1D1-F1
#
_cell.length_a   1.000
_cell.length_b   1.000
_cell.length_c   1.000
_cell.angle_alpha   90.00
_cell.angle_beta   90.00
_cell.angle_gamma   90.00
#
_symmetry.space_group_name_H-M   'P 1'
#
loop_
_entity.id
_entity.type
_entity.pdbx_description
1 polymer ?
#
loop_
_entity_poly.entity_id
_entity_poly.type
_entity_poly.pdbx_seq_one_letter_code
_entity_poly.pdbx_strand_id
1 'polypeptide(L)'
;MVRSSSTIKLNIGLIHIGSCPLHLIHNSFKIGIDSTTNWSIEEFLNNLAFWFSRSPSRREDYLKVAKYISNDIGKFIRRFIITRWLDAGPIMERIIKQWTNLNEYFIKFIPINR
;
A
#
# COMPACT_ATOMS: atom_id res chain seq x y z
N MET A 1 -4.76 27.94 -4.21
CA MET A 1 -3.65 28.66 -3.56
C MET A 1 -2.63 29.02 -4.63
N VAL A 2 -2.69 30.26 -5.13
CA VAL A 2 -1.78 30.78 -6.16
C VAL A 2 -0.41 30.93 -5.50
N ARG A 3 0.59 30.16 -5.94
CA ARG A 3 1.97 30.39 -5.49
C ARG A 3 2.45 31.69 -6.13
N SER A 4 2.81 32.66 -5.29
CA SER A 4 3.37 33.94 -5.70
C SER A 4 4.65 33.74 -6.51
N SER A 5 4.83 34.58 -7.52
CA SER A 5 6.03 34.66 -8.35
C SER A 5 7.23 35.07 -7.49
N SER A 6 7.95 34.09 -6.95
CA SER A 6 9.29 34.30 -6.39
C SER A 6 10.31 34.26 -7.53
N THR A 7 10.98 35.39 -7.75
CA THR A 7 12.09 35.59 -8.69
C THR A 7 13.15 34.51 -8.51
N ILE A 8 13.26 33.59 -9.49
CA ILE A 8 14.27 32.53 -9.47
C ILE A 8 15.61 33.17 -9.85
N LYS A 9 16.51 33.33 -8.87
CA LYS A 9 17.94 33.48 -9.16
C LYS A 9 18.41 32.19 -9.83
N LEU A 10 18.57 32.23 -11.15
CA LEU A 10 19.09 31.10 -11.92
C LEU A 10 20.58 30.91 -11.56
N ASN A 11 20.88 29.84 -10.82
CA ASN A 11 22.25 29.34 -10.67
C ASN A 11 22.77 28.98 -12.06
N ILE A 12 23.89 29.59 -12.47
CA ILE A 12 24.40 29.71 -13.86
C ILE A 12 25.00 28.38 -14.39
N GLY A 13 24.44 27.23 -13.99
CA GLY A 13 24.89 25.90 -14.42
C GLY A 13 23.87 24.77 -14.23
N LEU A 14 22.65 25.08 -13.76
CA LEU A 14 21.59 24.08 -13.59
C LEU A 14 20.42 24.38 -14.52
N ILE A 15 20.11 23.44 -15.41
CA ILE A 15 18.94 23.52 -16.28
C ILE A 15 17.70 23.19 -15.43
N HIS A 16 16.75 24.13 -15.37
CA HIS A 16 15.47 23.92 -14.69
C HIS A 16 14.55 23.04 -15.54
N ILE A 17 14.45 21.76 -15.20
CA ILE A 17 13.62 20.76 -15.91
C ILE A 17 12.13 20.84 -15.51
N GLY A 18 11.77 21.71 -14.56
CA GLY A 18 10.41 21.80 -14.02
C GLY A 18 10.10 20.70 -12.99
N SER A 19 8.84 20.63 -12.54
CA SER A 19 8.37 19.57 -11.64
C SER A 19 8.00 18.32 -12.45
N CYS A 20 8.44 17.15 -11.97
CA CYS A 20 8.05 15.87 -12.56
C CYS A 20 6.54 15.62 -12.28
N PRO A 21 5.70 15.39 -13.32
CA PRO A 21 4.28 15.11 -13.15
C PRO A 21 4.02 13.92 -12.22
N LEU A 22 4.92 12.94 -12.21
CA LEU A 22 4.81 11.77 -11.33
C LEU A 22 4.87 12.15 -9.85
N HIS A 23 5.71 13.10 -9.46
CA HIS A 23 5.77 13.59 -8.08
C HIS A 23 4.50 14.35 -7.70
N LEU A 24 3.91 15.11 -8.63
CA LEU A 24 2.63 15.78 -8.40
C LEU A 24 1.54 14.75 -8.09
N ILE A 25 1.36 13.76 -8.98
CA ILE A 25 0.31 12.75 -8.85
C ILE A 25 0.52 11.91 -7.58
N HIS A 26 1.75 11.46 -7.33
CA HIS A 26 2.13 10.73 -6.12
C HIS A 26 1.71 11.47 -4.85
N ASN A 27 2.09 12.75 -4.74
CA ASN A 27 1.79 13.56 -3.56
C ASN A 27 0.31 13.85 -3.43
N SER A 28 -0.40 14.11 -4.54
CA SER A 28 -1.85 14.27 -4.54
C SER A 28 -2.57 13.02 -4.02
N PHE A 29 -2.14 11.83 -4.45
CA PHE A 29 -2.73 10.58 -3.99
C PHE A 29 -2.47 10.34 -2.49
N LYS A 30 -1.23 10.54 -2.04
CA LYS A 30 -0.86 10.48 -0.62
C LYS A 30 -1.72 11.41 0.23
N ILE A 31 -1.75 12.70 -0.10
CA ILE A 31 -2.52 13.71 0.64
C ILE A 31 -4.01 13.37 0.62
N GLY A 32 -4.54 12.92 -0.53
CA GLY A 32 -5.92 12.50 -0.65
C GLY A 32 -6.28 11.38 0.32
N ILE A 33 -5.46 10.32 0.39
CA ILE A 33 -5.64 9.23 1.35
C ILE A 33 -5.52 9.75 2.80
N ASP A 34 -4.43 10.44 3.11
CA ASP A 34 -4.16 10.93 4.47
C ASP A 34 -5.28 11.86 4.98
N SER A 35 -5.94 12.59 4.07
CA SER A 35 -7.07 13.48 4.40
C SER A 35 -8.43 12.77 4.52
N THR A 36 -8.59 11.58 3.95
CA THR A 36 -9.88 10.87 3.89
C THR A 36 -9.98 9.74 4.91
N THR A 37 -8.85 9.23 5.42
CA THR A 37 -8.82 8.15 6.40
C THR A 37 -8.25 8.60 7.75
N ASN A 38 -8.90 8.18 8.83
CA ASN A 38 -8.42 8.43 10.20
C ASN A 38 -7.34 7.43 10.66
N TRP A 39 -6.81 6.61 9.74
CA TRP A 39 -5.82 5.58 10.02
C TRP A 39 -4.78 5.53 8.91
N SER A 40 -3.59 5.03 9.23
CA SER A 40 -2.48 5.00 8.29
C SER A 40 -2.61 3.81 7.32
N ILE A 41 -3.02 4.10 6.09
CA ILE A 41 -3.02 3.09 5.00
C ILE A 41 -1.60 2.55 4.80
N GLU A 42 -0.59 3.42 4.83
CA GLU A 42 0.81 3.01 4.70
C GLU A 42 1.20 1.97 5.75
N GLU A 43 0.88 2.22 7.02
CA GLU A 43 1.20 1.31 8.12
C GLU A 43 0.50 -0.04 7.94
N PHE A 44 -0.79 -0.03 7.62
CA PHE A 44 -1.56 -1.24 7.36
C PHE A 44 -0.97 -2.07 6.22
N LEU A 45 -0.69 -1.45 5.06
CA LEU A 45 -0.11 -2.15 3.90
C LEU A 45 1.27 -2.74 4.23
N ASN A 46 2.11 -2.00 4.95
CA ASN A 46 3.42 -2.46 5.38
C ASN A 46 3.30 -3.63 6.37
N ASN A 47 2.49 -3.50 7.41
CA ASN A 47 2.29 -4.53 8.43
C ASN A 47 1.78 -5.84 7.81
N LEU A 48 0.82 -5.73 6.90
CA LEU A 48 0.26 -6.89 6.21
C LEU A 48 1.31 -7.59 5.35
N ALA A 49 2.06 -6.84 4.55
CA ALA A 49 3.13 -7.39 3.73
C ALA A 49 4.25 -8.02 4.59
N PHE A 50 4.64 -7.37 5.68
CA PHE A 50 5.69 -7.85 6.60
C PHE A 50 5.26 -9.11 7.35
N TRP A 51 4.01 -9.20 7.79
CA TRP A 51 3.49 -10.38 8.48
C TRP A 51 3.78 -11.65 7.68
N PHE A 52 3.45 -11.60 6.39
CA PHE A 52 3.61 -12.71 5.46
C PHE A 52 5.03 -12.85 4.91
N SER A 53 5.85 -11.80 4.89
CA SER A 53 7.25 -11.93 4.45
C SER A 53 8.13 -12.60 5.51
N ARG A 54 7.76 -12.52 6.80
CA ARG A 54 8.59 -13.02 7.91
C ARG A 54 8.59 -14.53 8.11
N SER A 55 7.58 -15.25 7.62
CA SER A 55 7.58 -16.71 7.71
C SER A 55 6.85 -17.35 6.53
N PRO A 56 7.47 -18.34 5.85
CA PRO A 56 6.79 -19.19 4.89
C PRO A 56 5.59 -19.93 5.49
N SER A 57 5.68 -20.36 6.76
CA SER A 57 4.57 -21.08 7.42
C SER A 57 3.30 -20.23 7.52
N ARG A 58 3.44 -18.93 7.79
CA ARG A 58 2.29 -18.00 7.83
C ARG A 58 1.59 -17.89 6.48
N ARG A 59 2.36 -17.98 5.38
CA ARG A 59 1.78 -18.01 4.04
C ARG A 59 1.05 -19.32 3.83
N GLU A 60 1.67 -20.45 4.17
CA GLU A 60 1.04 -21.77 4.03
C GLU A 60 -0.27 -21.86 4.80
N ASP A 61 -0.30 -21.38 6.03
CA ASP A 61 -1.49 -21.33 6.87
C ASP A 61 -2.59 -20.45 6.25
N TYR A 62 -2.23 -19.26 5.76
CA TYR A 62 -3.17 -18.41 5.04
C TYR A 62 -3.71 -19.08 3.78
N LEU A 63 -2.86 -19.78 3.02
CA LEU A 63 -3.28 -20.52 1.82
C LEU A 63 -4.27 -21.64 2.17
N LYS A 64 -4.09 -22.34 3.30
CA LYS A 64 -5.03 -23.35 3.80
C LYS A 64 -6.41 -22.72 4.10
N VAL A 65 -6.41 -21.58 4.79
CA VAL A 65 -7.65 -20.84 5.09
C VAL A 65 -8.33 -20.34 3.81
N ALA A 66 -7.58 -19.72 2.90
CA ALA A 66 -8.11 -19.19 1.64
C ALA A 66 -8.72 -20.30 0.76
N LYS A 67 -8.05 -21.46 0.68
CA LYS A 67 -8.55 -22.62 -0.07
C LYS A 67 -9.87 -23.16 0.51
N TYR A 68 -10.01 -23.14 1.83
CA TYR A 68 -11.23 -23.58 2.50
C TYR A 68 -12.41 -22.63 2.29
N ILE A 69 -12.17 -21.31 2.33
CA ILE A 69 -13.25 -20.29 2.33
C ILE A 69 -13.78 -19.98 0.93
N SER A 70 -12.89 -19.67 -0.02
CA SER A 70 -13.31 -19.12 -1.32
C SER A 70 -12.78 -19.90 -2.52
N ASN A 71 -11.88 -20.87 -2.30
CA ASN A 71 -11.17 -21.63 -3.34
C ASN A 71 -10.39 -20.75 -4.36
N ASP A 72 -10.46 -19.42 -4.22
CA ASP A 72 -9.69 -18.42 -4.93
C ASP A 72 -8.67 -17.81 -3.98
N ILE A 73 -7.41 -18.08 -4.27
CA ILE A 73 -6.27 -17.65 -3.48
C ILE A 73 -5.78 -16.27 -3.96
N GLY A 74 -6.20 -15.83 -5.15
CA GLY A 74 -5.76 -14.58 -5.76
C GLY A 74 -4.25 -14.48 -5.94
N LYS A 75 -3.79 -13.28 -6.34
CA LYS A 75 -2.35 -12.94 -6.31
C LYS A 75 -1.99 -12.49 -4.90
N PHE A 76 -0.87 -12.98 -4.39
CA PHE A 76 -0.37 -12.57 -3.09
C PHE A 76 -0.17 -11.05 -2.99
N ILE A 77 -0.39 -10.51 -1.79
CA ILE A 77 -0.28 -9.08 -1.50
C ILE A 77 1.17 -8.66 -1.72
N ARG A 78 1.37 -7.67 -2.59
CA ARG A 78 2.69 -7.11 -2.87
C ARG A 78 3.09 -6.16 -1.76
N ARG A 79 4.40 -6.04 -1.55
CA ARG A 79 4.97 -5.03 -0.65
C ARG A 79 4.65 -3.63 -1.18
N PHE A 80 4.13 -2.78 -0.31
CA PHE A 80 3.98 -1.36 -0.56
C PHE A 80 5.33 -0.63 -0.42
N ILE A 81 5.54 0.41 -1.24
CA ILE A 81 6.77 1.22 -1.24
C ILE A 81 6.36 2.69 -1.10
N ILE A 82 6.84 3.36 -0.06
CA ILE A 82 6.46 4.74 0.29
C ILE A 82 6.81 5.78 -0.79
N THR A 83 7.77 5.49 -1.66
CA THR A 83 8.15 6.38 -2.78
C THR A 83 7.27 6.18 -4.03
N ARG A 84 6.33 5.22 -3.99
CA ARG A 84 5.46 4.84 -5.11
C ARG A 84 4.02 4.70 -4.65
N TRP A 85 3.41 5.79 -4.20
CA TRP A 85 2.00 5.81 -3.78
C TRP A 85 1.00 5.35 -4.85
N LEU A 86 1.36 5.44 -6.13
CA LEU A 86 0.56 4.89 -7.23
C LEU A 86 0.42 3.35 -7.17
N ASP A 87 1.37 2.65 -6.55
CA ASP A 87 1.28 1.20 -6.36
C ASP A 87 0.26 0.81 -5.28
N ALA A 88 -0.15 1.75 -4.41
CA ALA A 88 -1.10 1.46 -3.34
C ALA A 88 -2.46 1.02 -3.89
N GLY A 89 -2.96 1.64 -4.97
CA GLY A 89 -4.25 1.30 -5.58
C GLY A 89 -4.34 -0.19 -5.97
N PRO A 90 -3.47 -0.68 -6.87
CA PRO A 90 -3.45 -2.09 -7.26
C PRO A 90 -3.17 -3.06 -6.10
N ILE A 91 -2.48 -2.63 -5.04
CA ILE A 91 -2.27 -3.45 -3.83
C ILE A 91 -3.57 -3.55 -3.03
N MET A 92 -4.22 -2.42 -2.77
CA MET A 92 -5.49 -2.36 -2.04
C MET A 92 -6.58 -3.16 -2.73
N GLU A 93 -6.68 -3.08 -4.06
CA GLU A 93 -7.62 -3.91 -4.83
C GLU A 93 -7.42 -5.41 -4.59
N ARG A 94 -6.17 -5.88 -4.47
CA ARG A 94 -5.89 -7.29 -4.17
C ARG A 94 -6.27 -7.67 -2.75
N ILE A 95 -6.07 -6.76 -1.81
CA ILE A 95 -6.45 -6.94 -0.40
C ILE A 95 -7.98 -7.01 -0.29
N ILE A 96 -8.70 -6.11 -0.96
CA ILE A 96 -10.17 -6.08 -0.98
C ILE A 96 -10.72 -7.39 -1.57
N LYS A 97 -10.15 -7.88 -2.68
CA LYS A 97 -10.53 -9.18 -3.26
C LYS A 97 -10.34 -10.36 -2.31
N GLN A 98 -9.39 -10.26 -1.38
CA GLN A 98 -9.06 -11.28 -0.41
C GLN A 98 -9.57 -10.96 1.01
N TRP A 99 -10.39 -9.91 1.16
CA TRP A 99 -10.73 -9.37 2.48
C TRP A 99 -11.37 -10.39 3.40
N THR A 100 -12.29 -11.19 2.87
CA THR A 100 -12.95 -12.28 3.61
C THR A 100 -11.93 -13.30 4.12
N ASN A 101 -11.00 -13.75 3.26
CA ASN A 101 -9.94 -14.70 3.64
C ASN A 101 -9.00 -14.12 4.71
N LEU A 102 -8.65 -12.83 4.61
CA LEU A 102 -7.80 -12.15 5.58
C LEU A 102 -8.49 -12.03 6.94
N ASN A 103 -9.77 -11.69 6.97
CA ASN A 103 -10.54 -11.65 8.23
C ASN A 103 -10.60 -13.03 8.88
N GLU A 104 -10.91 -14.08 8.12
CA GLU A 104 -10.91 -15.46 8.64
C GLU A 104 -9.53 -15.85 9.20
N TYR A 105 -8.46 -15.51 8.48
CA TYR A 105 -7.11 -15.81 8.91
C TYR A 105 -6.69 -15.05 10.19
N PHE A 106 -6.85 -13.73 10.22
CA PHE A 106 -6.36 -12.90 11.33
C PHE A 106 -7.27 -12.94 12.56
N ILE A 107 -8.58 -13.03 12.37
CA ILE A 107 -9.56 -12.94 13.47
C ILE A 107 -9.93 -14.31 14.02
N LYS A 108 -9.92 -15.37 13.20
CA LYS A 108 -10.32 -16.72 13.64
C LYS A 108 -9.16 -17.70 13.69
N PHE A 109 -8.41 -17.86 12.60
CA PHE A 109 -7.36 -18.87 12.53
C PHE A 109 -6.18 -18.60 13.46
N ILE A 110 -5.63 -17.38 13.47
CA ILE A 110 -4.46 -17.06 14.31
C ILE A 110 -4.77 -17.21 15.80
N PRO A 111 -5.88 -16.65 16.36
CA PRO A 111 -6.13 -16.74 17.79
C PRO A 111 -6.35 -18.16 18.30
N ILE A 112 -6.89 -19.06 17.47
CA ILE A 112 -7.10 -20.47 17.82
C ILE A 112 -5.78 -21.25 17.82
N ASN A 113 -4.85 -20.91 16.92
CA ASN A 113 -3.61 -21.64 16.70
C ASN A 113 -2.37 -20.94 17.27
N ARG A 114 -2.54 -20.10 18.29
CA ARG A 114 -1.46 -19.37 18.96
C ARG A 114 -1.12 -19.93 20.32
#